data_AF-A0A9P0ELK2-F1
#
_entry.id   AF-A0A9P0ELK2-F1
#
_cell.length_a   1.000
_cell.length_b   1.000
_cell.length_c   1.000
_cell.angle_alpha   90.00
_cell.angle_beta   90.00
_cell.angle_gamma   90.00
#
_symmetry.space_group_name_H-M   'P 1'
#
loop_
_entity.id
_entity.type
_entity.pdbx_description
1 polymer ?
#
loop_
_entity_poly.entity_id
_entity_poly.type
_entity_poly.pdbx_seq_one_letter_code
_entity_poly.pdbx_strand_id
1 'polypeptide(L)'
;MGKNQPSGPDAKLCIEELASRGQEPCRATKQEAVLCRKGSTVITSQVIGKSEDTVTSCGNVAVSAGRIMDKCYHQDNTVVGFAIAMGTYTFRVDIRPA
;
A
#
# COMPACT_ATOMS: atom_id res chain seq x y z
N MET A 1 3.91 6.04 -26.09
CA MET A 1 4.44 4.94 -25.25
C MET A 1 3.68 4.97 -23.94
N GLY A 2 2.79 3.98 -23.77
CA GLY A 2 1.72 3.97 -22.78
C GLY A 2 2.25 3.91 -21.35
N LYS A 3 1.68 4.73 -20.48
CA LYS A 3 2.06 4.78 -19.07
C LYS A 3 1.65 3.46 -18.42
N ASN A 4 2.60 2.74 -17.83
CA ASN A 4 2.34 1.58 -16.96
C ASN A 4 1.70 2.08 -15.65
N GLN A 5 0.48 2.61 -15.73
CA GLN A 5 -0.21 3.18 -14.58
C GLN A 5 -0.73 2.05 -13.68
N PRO A 6 -0.63 2.20 -12.36
CA PRO A 6 -1.17 1.23 -11.42
C PRO A 6 -2.68 1.12 -11.59
N SER A 7 -3.10 -0.09 -11.94
CA SER A 7 -4.48 -0.52 -12.07
C SER A 7 -5.14 -0.62 -10.70
N GLY A 8 -6.32 -0.02 -10.56
CA GLY A 8 -7.15 -0.16 -9.36
C GLY A 8 -7.69 -1.55 -9.11
N PRO A 9 -8.10 -2.33 -10.14
CA PRO A 9 -8.35 -3.77 -9.97
C PRO A 9 -7.16 -4.54 -9.39
N ASP A 10 -5.94 -4.26 -9.85
CA ASP A 10 -4.73 -4.91 -9.32
C ASP A 10 -4.45 -4.47 -7.87
N ALA A 11 -4.65 -3.19 -7.56
CA ALA A 11 -4.57 -2.66 -6.20
C ALA A 11 -5.57 -3.37 -5.28
N LYS A 12 -6.81 -3.59 -5.73
CA LYS A 12 -7.85 -4.30 -4.97
C LYS A 12 -7.45 -5.73 -4.65
N LEU A 13 -6.88 -6.46 -5.61
CA LEU A 13 -6.36 -7.82 -5.37
C LEU A 13 -5.24 -7.83 -4.32
N CYS A 14 -4.34 -6.84 -4.36
CA CYS A 14 -3.33 -6.70 -3.32
C CYS A 14 -3.94 -6.38 -1.94
N ILE A 15 -4.96 -5.53 -1.88
CA ILE A 15 -5.65 -5.20 -0.63
C ILE A 15 -6.34 -6.43 -0.04
N GLU A 16 -7.01 -7.23 -0.87
CA GLU A 16 -7.65 -8.49 -0.44
C GLU A 16 -6.63 -9.51 0.06
N GLU A 17 -5.47 -9.63 -0.61
CA GLU A 17 -4.37 -10.49 -0.16
C GLU A 17 -3.76 -10.02 1.18
N LEU A 18 -3.62 -8.71 1.38
CA LEU A 18 -3.14 -8.16 2.65
C LEU A 18 -4.19 -8.31 3.77
N ALA A 19 -5.48 -8.17 3.42
CA ALA A 19 -6.57 -8.34 4.36
C ALA A 19 -6.70 -9.79 4.83
N SER A 20 -6.49 -10.77 3.93
CA SER A 20 -6.57 -12.19 4.28
C SER A 20 -5.46 -12.63 5.25
N ARG A 21 -4.31 -11.97 5.23
CA ARG A 21 -3.22 -12.14 6.20
C ARG A 21 -3.57 -11.58 7.59
N GLY A 22 -4.57 -10.70 7.71
CA GLY A 22 -5.13 -10.28 8.99
C GLY A 22 -4.10 -9.70 9.98
N GLN A 23 -3.86 -10.42 11.08
CA GLN A 23 -2.94 -9.99 12.14
C GLN A 23 -1.47 -10.29 11.87
N GLU A 24 -1.14 -10.92 10.73
CA GLU A 24 0.26 -11.14 10.36
C GLU A 24 1.05 -9.82 10.31
N PRO A 25 2.33 -9.82 10.73
CA PRO A 25 3.14 -8.61 10.77
C PRO A 25 3.57 -8.18 9.37
N CYS A 26 3.08 -7.01 8.94
CA CYS A 26 3.61 -6.27 7.80
C CYS A 26 4.65 -5.26 8.28
N ARG A 27 5.80 -5.21 7.60
CA ARG A 27 6.97 -4.42 8.03
C ARG A 27 7.25 -3.29 7.05
N ALA A 28 7.54 -2.11 7.60
CA ALA A 28 8.12 -1.00 6.88
C ALA A 28 9.58 -0.85 7.35
N THR A 29 10.49 -0.62 6.41
CA THR A 29 11.88 -0.27 6.71
C THR A 29 12.16 1.16 6.31
N LYS A 30 13.36 1.69 6.59
CA LYS A 30 13.77 3.01 6.06
C LYS A 30 13.81 3.03 4.52
N GLN A 31 14.08 1.88 3.92
CA GLN A 31 13.96 1.67 2.49
C GLN A 31 12.54 1.25 2.15
N GLU A 32 12.16 1.43 0.89
CA GLU A 32 10.86 0.95 0.43
C GLU A 32 10.80 -0.58 0.47
N ALA A 33 9.81 -1.13 1.16
CA ALA A 33 9.54 -2.56 1.22
C ALA A 33 8.29 -2.90 0.40
N VAL A 34 8.38 -3.88 -0.50
CA VAL A 34 7.24 -4.36 -1.29
C VAL A 34 6.38 -5.29 -0.45
N LEU A 35 5.12 -4.93 -0.26
CA LEU A 35 4.16 -5.75 0.48
C LEU A 35 3.33 -6.64 -0.45
N CYS A 36 2.97 -6.13 -1.63
CA CYS A 36 2.29 -6.89 -2.67
C CYS A 36 2.56 -6.30 -4.05
N ARG A 37 2.56 -7.15 -5.08
CA ARG A 37 2.65 -6.76 -6.50
C ARG A 37 1.64 -7.56 -7.31
N LYS A 38 0.83 -6.88 -8.13
CA LYS A 38 -0.09 -7.47 -9.11
C LYS A 38 -0.07 -6.61 -10.36
N GLY A 39 0.18 -7.22 -11.51
CA GLY A 39 0.19 -6.52 -12.81
C GLY A 39 1.04 -5.25 -12.80
N SER A 40 0.42 -4.11 -13.08
CA SER A 40 1.06 -2.78 -13.12
C SER A 40 1.12 -2.06 -11.76
N THR A 41 0.61 -2.69 -10.69
CA THR A 41 0.47 -2.09 -9.37
C THR A 41 1.37 -2.76 -8.33
N VAL A 42 2.01 -1.93 -7.51
CA VAL A 42 2.71 -2.36 -6.29
C VAL A 42 2.16 -1.59 -5.09
N ILE A 43 1.92 -2.32 -4.00
CA ILE A 43 1.72 -1.74 -2.68
C ILE A 43 3.02 -1.87 -1.91
N THR A 44 3.59 -0.72 -1.52
CA THR A 44 4.82 -0.66 -0.74
C THR A 44 4.58 -0.07 0.64
N SER A 45 5.59 -0.19 1.49
CA SER A 45 5.65 0.52 2.75
C SER A 45 7.02 1.13 3.00
N GLN A 46 7.04 2.21 3.76
CA GLN A 46 8.26 2.90 4.15
C GLN A 46 8.08 3.54 5.53
N VAL A 47 9.15 3.55 6.32
CA VAL A 47 9.22 4.33 7.56
C VAL A 47 9.45 5.79 7.20
N ILE A 48 8.58 6.67 7.69
CA ILE A 48 8.77 8.11 7.63
C ILE A 48 9.34 8.65 8.95
N GLY A 49 10.19 9.68 8.86
CA GLY A 49 10.84 10.28 10.01
C GLY A 49 12.15 9.60 10.42
N LYS A 50 12.57 9.78 11.68
CA LYS A 50 13.84 9.24 12.21
C LYS A 50 13.74 7.83 12.79
N SER A 51 12.58 7.20 12.72
CA SER A 51 12.32 5.89 13.31
C SER A 51 13.09 4.78 12.61
N GLU A 52 13.32 3.69 13.34
CA GLU A 52 13.77 2.41 12.79
C GLU A 52 12.60 1.65 12.14
N ASP A 53 12.89 0.45 11.67
CA ASP A 53 11.90 -0.46 11.09
C ASP A 53 10.66 -0.57 11.99
N THR A 54 9.48 -0.35 11.40
CA THR A 54 8.20 -0.33 12.11
C THR A 54 7.34 -1.49 11.61
N VAL A 55 6.53 -2.05 12.51
CA VAL A 55 5.61 -3.17 12.21
C VAL A 55 4.18 -2.76 12.50
N THR A 56 3.26 -3.19 11.66
CA THR A 56 1.81 -3.13 11.89
C THR A 56 1.16 -4.41 11.34
N SER A 57 -0.11 -4.64 11.62
CA SER A 57 -0.81 -5.78 11.03
C SER A 57 -1.06 -5.56 9.54
N CYS A 58 -1.01 -6.63 8.73
CA CYS A 58 -1.36 -6.53 7.32
C CYS A 58 -2.82 -6.09 7.11
N GLY A 59 -3.72 -6.36 8.06
CA GLY A 59 -5.07 -5.79 8.10
C GLY A 59 -5.07 -4.27 8.22
N ASN A 60 -4.21 -3.67 9.05
CA ASN A 60 -4.07 -2.21 9.13
C ASN A 60 -3.53 -1.62 7.81
N VAL A 61 -2.58 -2.31 7.16
CA VAL A 61 -2.10 -1.92 5.82
C VAL A 61 -3.26 -1.98 4.81
N ALA A 62 -4.02 -3.07 4.79
CA ALA A 62 -5.14 -3.25 3.86
C ALA A 62 -6.21 -2.16 4.02
N VAL A 63 -6.60 -1.83 5.26
CA VAL A 63 -7.53 -0.72 5.53
C VAL A 63 -6.96 0.61 5.04
N SER A 64 -5.66 0.84 5.22
CA SER A 64 -5.02 2.08 4.81
C SER A 64 -4.89 2.19 3.29
N ALA A 65 -4.59 1.09 2.60
CA ALA A 65 -4.61 1.02 1.14
C ALA A 65 -6.05 1.15 0.58
N GLY A 66 -7.06 0.60 1.25
CA GLY A 66 -8.47 0.85 0.93
C GLY A 66 -8.84 2.33 1.00
N ARG A 67 -8.34 3.07 2.00
CA ARG A 67 -8.52 4.52 2.07
C ARG A 67 -7.84 5.28 0.93
N ILE A 68 -6.71 4.79 0.42
CA ILE A 68 -6.07 5.35 -0.78
C ILE A 68 -6.96 5.10 -2.00
N MET A 69 -7.50 3.88 -2.15
CA MET A 69 -8.48 3.58 -3.20
C MET A 69 -9.68 4.53 -3.14
N ASP A 70 -10.28 4.74 -1.98
CA ASP A 70 -11.47 5.57 -1.85
C ASP A 70 -11.22 7.05 -2.22
N LYS A 71 -10.00 7.56 -2.02
CA LYS A 71 -9.66 8.99 -2.21
C LYS A 71 -8.90 9.31 -3.48
N CYS A 72 -8.12 8.36 -3.99
CA CYS A 72 -7.15 8.59 -5.06
C CYS A 72 -7.45 7.75 -6.31
N TYR A 73 -8.55 7.00 -6.33
CA TYR A 73 -8.98 6.29 -7.52
C TYR A 73 -9.53 7.27 -8.56
N HIS A 74 -9.08 7.08 -9.80
CA HIS A 74 -9.44 7.93 -10.94
C HIS A 74 -10.46 7.23 -11.85
N GLN A 75 -11.19 8.03 -12.65
CA GLN A 75 -12.19 7.51 -13.59
C GLN A 75 -11.62 6.60 -14.68
N ASP A 76 -10.29 6.63 -14.91
CA ASP A 76 -9.58 5.79 -15.86
C ASP A 76 -9.17 4.41 -15.27
N ASN A 77 -9.71 4.05 -14.11
CA ASN A 77 -9.39 2.84 -13.34
C ASN A 77 -7.96 2.79 -12.79
N THR A 78 -7.26 3.92 -12.72
CA THR A 78 -5.93 3.98 -12.10
C THR A 78 -5.99 4.50 -10.67
N VAL A 79 -4.97 4.17 -9.87
CA VAL A 79 -4.84 4.67 -8.51
C VAL A 79 -3.39 4.81 -8.09
N VAL A 80 -3.01 6.04 -7.70
CA VAL A 80 -1.71 6.35 -7.12
C VAL A 80 -1.94 7.19 -5.88
N GLY A 81 -1.30 6.84 -4.78
CA GLY A 81 -1.40 7.63 -3.57
C GLY A 81 -0.71 6.99 -2.39
N PHE A 82 -0.78 7.67 -1.25
CA PHE A 82 -0.20 7.17 -0.02
C PHE A 82 -1.08 7.49 1.19
N ALA A 83 -0.93 6.70 2.24
CA ALA A 83 -1.57 6.92 3.53
C ALA A 83 -0.64 6.45 4.65
N ILE A 84 -0.82 7.00 5.85
CA ILE A 84 -0.18 6.46 7.05
C ILE A 84 -1.03 5.30 7.57
N ALA A 85 -0.37 4.17 7.87
CA ALA A 85 -1.06 2.99 8.33
C ALA A 85 -1.78 3.26 9.65
N MET A 86 -3.02 2.78 9.75
CA MET A 86 -3.87 2.93 10.92
C MET A 86 -3.14 2.48 12.20
N GLY A 87 -3.25 3.29 13.25
CA GLY A 87 -2.63 3.01 14.56
C GLY A 87 -1.12 3.29 14.61
N THR A 88 -0.53 3.85 13.56
CA THR A 88 0.89 4.23 13.50
C THR A 88 1.04 5.68 13.05
N TYR A 89 2.18 6.30 13.36
CA TYR A 89 2.52 7.66 12.89
C TYR A 89 3.66 7.65 11.86
N THR A 90 4.34 6.52 11.70
CA THR A 90 5.60 6.43 10.95
C THR A 90 5.55 5.39 9.83
N PHE A 91 4.48 4.60 9.71
CA PHE A 91 4.35 3.58 8.68
C PHE A 91 3.57 4.15 7.51
N ARG A 92 4.26 4.52 6.43
CA ARG A 92 3.61 4.96 5.19
C ARG A 92 3.32 3.75 4.31
N VAL A 93 2.16 3.74 3.68
CA VAL A 93 1.70 2.78 2.68
C VAL A 93 1.51 3.54 1.37
N ASP A 94 2.04 3.02 0.27
CA ASP A 94 1.92 3.63 -1.05
C ASP A 94 1.30 2.64 -2.05
N ILE A 95 0.44 3.15 -2.95
CA ILE A 95 0.02 2.47 -4.17
C ILE A 95 0.67 3.20 -5.34
N ARG A 96 1.45 2.47 -6.14
CA ARG A 96 2.33 3.05 -7.16
C ARG A 96 2.57 2.11 -8.36
N PRO A 97 3.07 2.63 -9.49
CA PRO A 97 3.54 1.79 -10.59
C PRO A 97 4.57 0.75 -10.14
N ALA A 98 4.51 -0.42 -10.75
CA ALA A 98 5.40 -1.56 -10.53
C ALA A 98 6.78 -1.45 -11.19
#